data_AF-A0A399DTB9-F1
#
_entry.id   AF-A0A399DTB9-F1
#
_cell.length_a   1.000
_cell.length_b   1.000
_cell.length_c   1.000
_cell.angle_alpha   90.00
_cell.angle_beta   90.00
_cell.angle_gamma   90.00
#
_symmetry.space_group_name_H-M   'P 1'
#
loop_
_entity.id
_entity.type
_entity.pdbx_description
1 polymer ?
#
loop_
_entity_poly.entity_id
_entity_poly.type
_entity_poly.pdbx_seq_one_letter_code
_entity_poly.pdbx_strand_id
1 'polypeptide(L)'
;MLQLSALALLVQFFHLGLAWLALPVFVGLPAWMVWALNGFFALLWVAVGVQQFRPSTKQPLEPVRKVFLNALWLGVACLAAIFALRMGFDLGVVLFLTLGCVGYGAAFWRLWLELGKT
;
A
#
# COMPACT_ATOMS: atom_id res chain seq x y z
N MET A 1 12.02 14.73 6.25
CA MET A 1 11.06 13.89 5.48
C MET A 1 11.70 12.61 4.95
N LEU A 2 12.86 12.67 4.28
CA LEU A 2 13.50 11.50 3.68
C LEU A 2 13.79 10.37 4.68
N GLN A 3 14.39 10.69 5.84
CA GLN A 3 14.68 9.72 6.90
C GLN A 3 13.43 9.04 7.46
N LEU A 4 12.35 9.81 7.67
CA LEU A 4 11.06 9.27 8.13
C LEU A 4 10.43 8.35 7.07
N SER A 5 10.57 8.68 5.78
CA SER A 5 10.08 7.81 4.70
C SER A 5 10.89 6.54 4.58
N ALA A 6 12.21 6.62 4.75
CA ALA A 6 13.07 5.44 4.76
C ALA A 6 12.73 4.53 5.94
N LEU A 7 12.52 5.10 7.14
CA LEU A 7 12.14 4.34 8.31
C LEU A 7 10.76 3.67 8.14
N ALA A 8 9.76 4.40 7.64
CA ALA A 8 8.43 3.85 7.39
C ALA A 8 8.47 2.69 6.38
N LEU A 9 9.26 2.83 5.31
CA LEU A 9 9.47 1.76 4.34
C LEU A 9 10.18 0.55 4.95
N LEU A 10 11.24 0.76 5.74
CA LEU A 10 11.97 -0.32 6.40
C LEU A 10 11.06 -1.14 7.30
N VAL A 11 10.28 -0.45 8.16
CA VAL A 11 9.29 -1.10 9.01
C VAL A 11 8.25 -1.84 8.17
N GLN A 12 7.78 -1.25 7.07
CA GLN A 12 6.82 -1.89 6.17
C GLN A 12 7.38 -3.17 5.54
N PHE A 13 8.62 -3.16 5.05
CA PHE A 13 9.26 -4.33 4.47
C PHE A 13 9.44 -5.45 5.50
N PHE A 14 9.80 -5.11 6.73
CA PHE A 14 9.88 -6.09 7.81
C PHE A 14 8.52 -6.77 8.06
N HIS A 15 7.44 -5.98 8.15
CA HIS A 15 6.08 -6.52 8.32
C HIS A 15 5.66 -7.39 7.13
N LEU A 16 5.98 -7.00 5.90
CA LEU A 16 5.70 -7.80 4.71
C LEU A 16 6.50 -9.11 4.69
N GLY A 17 7.76 -9.09 5.13
CA GLY A 17 8.57 -10.29 5.29
C GLY A 17 7.97 -11.25 6.31
N LEU A 18 7.51 -10.74 7.46
CA LEU A 18 6.80 -11.55 8.45
C LEU A 18 5.48 -12.11 7.90
N ALA A 19 4.70 -11.29 7.18
CA ALA A 19 3.47 -11.74 6.53
C ALA A 19 3.76 -12.85 5.51
N TRP A 20 4.82 -12.71 4.71
CA TRP A 20 5.21 -13.74 3.75
C TRP A 20 5.52 -15.08 4.42
N LEU A 21 6.24 -15.05 5.55
CA LEU A 21 6.59 -16.25 6.31
C LEU A 21 5.39 -16.86 7.04
N ALA A 22 4.48 -16.03 7.54
CA ALA A 22 3.34 -16.48 8.34
C ALA A 22 2.15 -16.96 7.49
N LEU A 23 1.98 -16.45 6.27
CA LEU A 23 0.82 -16.75 5.45
C LEU A 23 0.95 -18.13 4.77
N PRO A 24 0.01 -19.05 5.03
CA PRO A 24 -0.01 -20.34 4.36
C PRO A 24 -0.46 -20.21 2.90
N VAL A 25 -0.34 -21.31 2.15
CA VAL A 25 -0.86 -21.42 0.79
C VAL A 25 -2.38 -21.62 0.86
N PHE A 26 -3.11 -20.86 0.05
CA PHE A 26 -4.57 -20.83 -0.04
C PHE A 26 -5.09 -21.28 -1.41
N VAL A 27 -4.28 -22.04 -2.16
CA VAL A 27 -4.68 -22.56 -3.48
C VAL A 27 -5.89 -23.48 -3.32
N GLY A 28 -6.86 -23.33 -4.21
CA GLY A 28 -8.10 -24.13 -4.19
C GLY A 28 -9.21 -23.56 -3.30
N LEU A 29 -9.05 -22.35 -2.75
CA LEU A 29 -10.14 -21.66 -2.09
C LEU A 29 -11.37 -21.47 -3.02
N PRO A 30 -12.60 -21.52 -2.48
CA PRO A 30 -13.79 -21.20 -3.25
C PRO A 30 -13.70 -19.80 -3.87
N ALA A 31 -14.22 -19.65 -5.09
CA ALA A 31 -14.15 -18.39 -5.83
C ALA A 31 -14.67 -17.20 -5.00
N TRP A 32 -15.81 -17.34 -4.31
CA TRP A 32 -16.40 -16.26 -3.50
C TRP A 32 -15.46 -15.74 -2.41
N MET A 33 -14.59 -16.59 -1.84
CA MET A 33 -13.64 -16.23 -0.80
C MET A 33 -12.44 -15.48 -1.38
N VAL A 34 -11.99 -15.88 -2.58
CA VAL A 34 -11.01 -15.13 -3.37
C VAL A 34 -11.54 -13.73 -3.69
N TRP A 35 -12.78 -13.61 -4.19
CA TRP A 35 -13.42 -12.33 -4.47
C TRP A 35 -13.55 -11.46 -3.21
N ALA A 36 -13.96 -12.03 -2.08
CA ALA A 36 -14.11 -11.29 -0.83
C ALA A 36 -12.78 -10.72 -0.33
N LEU A 37 -11.71 -11.52 -0.34
CA LEU A 37 -10.37 -11.08 0.09
C LEU A 37 -9.81 -10.00 -0.84
N ASN A 38 -9.93 -10.19 -2.16
CA ASN A 38 -9.48 -9.19 -3.14
C ASN A 38 -10.30 -7.89 -3.01
N GLY A 39 -11.62 -8.00 -2.81
CA GLY A 39 -12.51 -6.86 -2.57
C GLY A 39 -12.16 -6.08 -1.30
N PHE A 40 -11.83 -6.78 -0.21
CA PHE A 40 -11.36 -6.16 1.02
C PHE A 40 -10.08 -5.34 0.80
N PHE A 41 -9.08 -5.90 0.12
CA PHE A 41 -7.85 -5.19 -0.20
C PHE A 41 -8.08 -3.99 -1.12
N ALA A 42 -8.96 -4.14 -2.12
CA ALA A 42 -9.34 -3.04 -3.00
C ALA A 42 -10.00 -1.89 -2.22
N LEU A 43 -10.91 -2.20 -1.28
CA LEU A 43 -11.56 -1.20 -0.43
C LEU A 43 -10.57 -0.49 0.50
N LEU A 44 -9.68 -1.24 1.14
CA LEU A 44 -8.58 -0.67 1.94
C LEU A 44 -7.77 0.32 1.13
N TRP A 45 -7.46 -0.04 -0.11
CA TRP A 45 -6.73 0.85 -1.01
C TRP A 45 -7.49 2.11 -1.34
N VAL A 46 -8.76 2.01 -1.72
CA VAL A 46 -9.61 3.19 -1.95
C VAL A 46 -9.62 4.09 -0.71
N ALA A 47 -9.73 3.53 0.49
CA ALA A 47 -9.71 4.28 1.73
C ALA A 47 -8.39 5.05 1.94
N VAL A 48 -7.24 4.39 1.75
CA VAL A 48 -5.92 5.03 1.87
C VAL A 48 -5.76 6.12 0.81
N GLY A 49 -6.24 5.91 -0.41
CA GLY A 49 -6.16 6.88 -1.51
C GLY A 49 -6.97 8.12 -1.24
N VAL A 50 -8.22 7.96 -0.80
CA VAL A 50 -9.06 9.08 -0.40
C VAL A 50 -8.36 9.93 0.67
N GLN A 51 -7.71 9.31 1.65
CA GLN A 51 -6.95 10.04 2.68
C GLN A 51 -5.70 10.73 2.13
N GLN A 52 -5.02 10.12 1.16
CA GLN A 52 -3.82 10.66 0.53
C GLN A 52 -4.11 11.88 -0.36
N PHE A 53 -5.25 11.87 -1.07
CA PHE A 53 -5.66 12.97 -1.95
C PHE A 53 -6.45 14.07 -1.25
N ARG A 54 -6.84 13.87 0.02
CA ARG A 54 -7.52 14.89 0.82
C ARG A 54 -6.69 16.18 0.88
N PRO A 55 -7.32 17.38 0.79
CA PRO A 55 -6.62 18.64 0.88
C PRO A 55 -5.79 18.75 2.18
N SER A 56 -4.56 19.23 2.04
CA SER A 56 -3.61 19.35 3.14
C SER A 56 -4.13 20.35 4.16
N THR A 57 -4.22 19.95 5.43
CA THR A 57 -4.47 20.91 6.51
C THR A 57 -3.13 21.50 6.98
N LYS A 58 -3.11 22.73 7.51
CA LYS A 58 -1.90 23.38 8.07
C LYS A 58 -1.52 22.80 9.44
N GLN A 59 -1.74 21.50 9.66
CA GLN A 59 -1.42 20.84 10.92
C GLN A 59 0.06 20.49 11.00
N PRO A 60 0.69 20.59 12.18
CA PRO A 60 2.12 20.34 12.36
C PRO A 60 2.55 18.91 11.99
N LEU A 61 1.64 17.93 12.08
CA LEU A 61 1.91 16.50 11.83
C LEU A 61 1.58 16.04 10.40
N GLU A 62 1.12 16.95 9.54
CA GLU A 62 0.64 16.64 8.20
C GLU A 62 1.69 15.94 7.30
N PRO A 63 2.97 16.34 7.30
CA PRO A 63 3.96 15.69 6.43
C PRO A 63 4.29 14.27 6.88
N VAL A 64 4.31 14.02 8.20
CA VAL A 64 4.52 12.69 8.77
C VAL A 64 3.37 11.79 8.36
N ARG A 65 2.12 12.28 8.46
CA ARG A 65 0.93 11.54 8.00
C ARG A 65 1.04 11.17 6.52
N LYS A 66 1.44 12.10 5.65
CA LYS A 66 1.60 11.84 4.21
C LYS A 66 2.63 10.74 3.94
N VAL A 67 3.78 10.79 4.60
CA VAL A 67 4.82 9.76 4.47
C VAL A 67 4.30 8.39 4.92
N PHE A 68 3.61 8.32 6.05
CA PHE A 68 3.00 7.08 6.53
C PHE A 68 1.92 6.55 5.59
N LEU A 69 1.05 7.42 5.05
CA LEU A 69 0.00 7.01 4.10
C LEU A 69 0.62 6.46 2.80
N ASN A 70 1.70 7.05 2.30
CA ASN A 70 2.41 6.54 1.13
C ASN A 70 2.99 5.15 1.40
N ALA A 71 3.68 4.97 2.53
CA ALA A 71 4.21 3.67 2.94
C ALA A 71 3.09 2.63 3.12
N LEU A 72 1.96 3.04 3.70
CA LEU A 72 0.78 2.20 3.87
C LEU A 72 0.15 1.80 2.52
N TRP A 73 0.02 2.73 1.57
CA TRP A 73 -0.50 2.45 0.22
C TRP A 73 0.31 1.34 -0.47
N LEU A 74 1.64 1.50 -0.47
CA LEU A 74 2.55 0.50 -1.03
C LEU A 74 2.52 -0.81 -0.22
N GLY A 75 2.41 -0.71 1.10
CA GLY A 75 2.29 -1.84 2.00
C GLY A 75 1.06 -2.70 1.73
N VAL A 76 -0.11 -2.07 1.63
CA VAL A 76 -1.39 -2.73 1.30
C VAL A 76 -1.31 -3.36 -0.10
N ALA A 77 -0.69 -2.69 -1.06
CA ALA A 77 -0.47 -3.21 -2.41
C ALA A 77 0.31 -4.53 -2.39
N CYS A 78 1.47 -4.52 -1.73
CA CYS A 78 2.33 -5.67 -1.62
C CYS A 78 1.65 -6.79 -0.84
N LEU A 79 0.97 -6.49 0.27
CA LEU A 79 0.24 -7.48 1.05
C LEU A 79 -0.88 -8.13 0.22
N ALA A 80 -1.65 -7.34 -0.52
CA ALA A 80 -2.68 -7.84 -1.42
C ALA A 80 -2.08 -8.75 -2.51
N ALA A 81 -0.92 -8.39 -3.06
CA ALA A 81 -0.20 -9.21 -4.02
C ALA A 81 0.30 -10.54 -3.40
N ILE A 82 0.80 -10.53 -2.16
CA ILE A 82 1.16 -11.76 -1.43
C ILE A 82 -0.07 -12.66 -1.30
N PHE A 83 -1.20 -12.12 -0.86
CA PHE A 83 -2.44 -12.88 -0.74
C PHE A 83 -2.93 -13.43 -2.08
N ALA A 84 -2.92 -12.61 -3.14
CA ALA A 84 -3.29 -13.04 -4.49
C ALA A 84 -2.42 -14.19 -4.97
N LEU A 85 -1.10 -14.12 -4.72
CA LEU A 85 -0.17 -15.19 -5.05
C LEU A 85 -0.46 -16.46 -4.23
N ARG A 86 -0.66 -16.35 -2.91
CA ARG A 86 -0.99 -17.49 -2.05
C ARG A 86 -2.31 -18.17 -2.45
N MET A 87 -3.22 -17.44 -3.08
CA MET A 87 -4.48 -17.97 -3.63
C MET A 87 -4.36 -18.55 -5.05
N GLY A 88 -3.22 -18.35 -5.74
CA GLY A 88 -3.03 -18.73 -7.15
C GLY A 88 -3.70 -17.79 -8.16
N PHE A 89 -3.91 -16.52 -7.80
CA PHE A 89 -4.55 -15.51 -8.64
C PHE A 89 -3.52 -14.53 -9.21
N ASP A 90 -2.76 -14.97 -10.22
CA ASP A 90 -1.62 -14.21 -10.79
C ASP A 90 -2.02 -12.84 -11.37
N LEU A 91 -3.21 -12.74 -11.99
CA LEU A 91 -3.74 -11.46 -12.49
C LEU A 91 -3.90 -10.44 -11.36
N GLY A 92 -4.35 -10.87 -10.18
CA GLY A 92 -4.46 -10.01 -9.00
C GLY A 92 -3.10 -9.52 -8.50
N VAL A 93 -2.08 -10.37 -8.55
CA VAL A 93 -0.70 -10.01 -8.19
C VAL A 93 -0.22 -8.84 -9.04
N VAL A 94 -0.33 -8.96 -10.37
CA VAL A 94 0.12 -7.92 -11.30
C VAL A 94 -0.68 -6.62 -11.09
N LEU A 95 -1.99 -6.73 -10.93
CA LEU A 95 -2.88 -5.59 -10.71
C LEU A 95 -2.50 -4.80 -9.45
N PHE A 96 -2.39 -5.47 -8.30
CA PHE A 96 -2.08 -4.82 -7.03
C PHE A 96 -0.66 -4.24 -7.00
N LEU A 97 0.32 -4.91 -7.60
CA LEU A 97 1.66 -4.34 -7.68
C LEU A 97 1.70 -3.09 -8.57
N THR A 98 1.06 -3.15 -9.73
CA THR A 98 1.05 -2.02 -10.69
C THR A 98 0.42 -0.78 -10.08
N LEU A 99 -0.79 -0.91 -9.55
CA LEU A 99 -1.51 0.20 -8.94
C LEU A 99 -0.82 0.68 -7.63
N GLY A 100 -0.10 -0.20 -6.92
CA GLY A 100 0.72 0.15 -5.76
C GLY A 100 1.87 1.06 -6.12
N CYS A 101 2.64 0.66 -7.12
CA CYS A 101 3.76 1.43 -7.65
C CYS A 101 3.31 2.78 -8.23
N VAL A 102 2.24 2.79 -9.03
CA VAL A 102 1.70 4.02 -9.63
C VAL A 102 1.21 4.98 -8.55
N GLY A 103 0.40 4.50 -7.59
CA GLY A 103 -0.11 5.34 -6.53
C GLY A 103 0.97 5.88 -5.61
N TYR A 104 1.95 5.04 -5.24
CA TYR A 104 3.11 5.46 -4.46
C TYR A 104 3.96 6.50 -5.22
N GLY A 105 4.25 6.26 -6.50
CA GLY A 105 5.01 7.17 -7.35
C GLY A 105 4.34 8.54 -7.49
N ALA A 106 3.02 8.56 -7.75
CA ALA A 106 2.24 9.80 -7.80
C ALA A 106 2.25 10.56 -6.47
N ALA A 107 2.15 9.84 -5.34
CA ALA A 107 2.19 10.42 -4.01
C ALA A 107 3.55 11.03 -3.67
N PHE A 108 4.61 10.30 -4.01
CA PHE A 108 5.99 10.73 -3.79
C PHE A 108 6.32 11.95 -4.66
N TRP A 109 5.91 11.94 -5.92
CA TRP A 109 6.04 13.07 -6.83
C TRP A 109 5.34 14.32 -6.29
N ARG A 110 4.10 14.18 -5.80
CA ARG A 110 3.37 15.29 -5.18
C ARG A 110 4.10 15.83 -3.95
N LEU A 111 4.58 14.95 -3.07
CA LEU A 111 5.35 15.36 -1.88
C LEU A 111 6.64 16.11 -2.28
N TRP A 112 7.33 15.64 -3.32
CA TRP A 112 8.52 16.29 -3.87
C TRP A 112 8.22 17.71 -4.34
N LEU A 113 7.14 17.89 -5.12
CA LEU A 113 6.70 19.21 -5.58
C LEU A 113 6.28 20.14 -4.45
N GLU A 114 5.70 19.61 -3.37
CA GLU A 114 5.33 20.41 -2.19
C GLU A 114 6.58 20.87 -1.41
N LEU A 115 7.60 20.02 -1.28
CA LEU A 115 8.86 20.36 -0.61
C LEU A 115 9.75 21.32 -1.41
N GLY A 116 9.70 21.28 -2.74
CA GLY A 116 10.45 22.21 -3.59
C GLY A 116 9.89 23.64 -3.62
N LYS A 117 8.72 23.87 -3.02
CA LYS A 117 8.06 25.19 -2.94
C LYS A 117 8.31 25.92 -1.60
N THR A 118 8.94 25.24 -0.64
CA THR A 118 9.38 25.78 0.66
C THR A 118 10.86 26.04 0.64
#